data_AF-A0A0A9EIH7-F1
#
_entry.id   AF-A0A0A9EIH7-F1
#
_cell.length_a   1.000
_cell.length_b   1.000
_cell.length_c   1.000
_cell.angle_alpha   90.00
_cell.angle_beta   90.00
_cell.angle_gamma   90.00
#
_symmetry.space_group_name_H-M   'P 1'
#
loop_
_entity.id
_entity.type
_entity.pdbx_description
1 polymer ?
#
loop_
_entity_poly.entity_id
_entity_poly.type
_entity_poly.pdbx_seq_one_letter_code
_entity_poly.pdbx_strand_id
1 'polypeptide(L)'
;MDSDYGVPRELSELQKKRALYQPELPPCLQGTTVRVEYGDAAVAADPAGAHVIGHVFPHTYGQPLAHFLRKTAVVPDAKVISEHPAVRVGIVFCGRQSPGGHNVVWGLYEAIKAHNQNSKLIGFLGE
;
A
#
# COMPACT_ATOMS: atom_id res chain seq x y z
N MET A 1 13.62 10.09 -24.86
CA MET A 1 13.49 10.93 -23.66
C MET A 1 14.65 10.54 -22.77
N ASP A 2 15.65 11.38 -22.63
CA ASP A 2 16.77 11.09 -21.73
C ASP A 2 16.25 11.21 -20.30
N SER A 3 16.06 10.07 -19.65
CA SER A 3 15.68 10.02 -18.23
C SER A 3 16.87 10.47 -17.39
N ASP A 4 16.71 11.55 -16.63
CA ASP A 4 17.76 12.17 -15.80
C ASP A 4 18.15 11.33 -14.55
N TYR A 5 18.27 10.00 -14.66
CA TYR A 5 18.54 8.97 -13.62
C TYR A 5 19.14 9.44 -12.27
N GLY A 6 18.37 10.18 -11.46
CA GLY A 6 18.84 10.66 -10.15
C GLY A 6 19.78 11.87 -10.18
N VAL A 7 19.87 12.64 -11.26
CA VAL A 7 20.58 13.93 -11.27
C VAL A 7 19.91 14.87 -10.25
N PRO A 8 20.65 15.47 -9.31
CA PRO A 8 20.09 16.39 -8.33
C PRO A 8 19.38 17.56 -9.04
N ARG A 9 18.09 17.71 -8.80
CA ARG A 9 17.32 18.89 -9.27
C ARG A 9 17.31 19.96 -8.19
N GLU A 10 17.68 21.18 -8.56
CA GLU A 10 17.51 22.33 -7.70
C GLU A 10 16.01 22.57 -7.47
N LEU A 11 15.57 22.52 -6.21
CA LEU A 11 14.17 22.73 -5.84
C LEU A 11 13.90 24.22 -5.61
N SER A 12 12.74 24.70 -6.06
CA SER A 12 12.25 26.02 -5.68
C SER A 12 11.94 26.11 -4.19
N GLU A 13 11.86 27.32 -3.64
CA GLU A 13 11.51 27.54 -2.22
C GLU A 13 10.16 26.91 -1.84
N LEU A 14 9.17 26.95 -2.74
CA LEU A 14 7.88 26.30 -2.53
C LEU A 14 8.03 24.77 -2.49
N GLN A 15 8.82 24.19 -3.39
CA GLN A 15 9.06 22.75 -3.43
C GLN A 15 9.80 22.28 -2.17
N LYS A 16 10.79 23.04 -1.70
CA LYS A 16 11.49 22.76 -0.42
C LYS A 16 10.52 22.75 0.75
N LYS A 17 9.66 23.77 0.87
CA LYS A 17 8.63 23.82 1.92
C LYS A 17 7.62 22.67 1.80
N ARG A 18 7.19 22.33 0.58
CA ARG A 18 6.23 21.24 0.34
C ARG A 18 6.81 19.87 0.67
N ALA A 19 8.10 19.65 0.44
CA ALA A 19 8.78 18.39 0.76
C ALA A 19 8.81 18.06 2.26
N LEU A 20 8.62 19.07 3.13
CA LEU A 20 8.55 18.89 4.58
C LEU A 20 7.17 18.47 5.08
N TYR A 21 6.14 18.53 4.24
CA TYR A 21 4.79 18.14 4.62
C TYR A 21 4.71 16.63 4.88
N GLN A 22 4.24 16.25 6.07
CA GLN A 22 3.94 14.86 6.42
C GLN A 22 2.43 14.62 6.32
N PRO A 23 1.96 13.77 5.38
CA PRO A 23 0.57 13.37 5.30
C PRO A 23 0.06 12.73 6.60
N GLU A 24 -1.18 13.04 6.98
CA GLU A 24 -1.83 12.40 8.12
C GLU A 24 -2.19 10.95 7.79
N LEU A 25 -1.83 10.04 8.71
CA LEU A 25 -2.18 8.63 8.60
C LEU A 25 -3.46 8.32 9.38
N PRO A 26 -4.34 7.45 8.84
CA PRO A 26 -5.47 6.91 9.59
C PRO A 26 -5.01 6.31 10.92
N PRO A 27 -5.75 6.48 12.03
CA PRO A 27 -5.33 5.98 13.34
C PRO A 27 -5.02 4.47 13.41
N CYS A 28 -5.62 3.67 12.54
CA CYS A 28 -5.34 2.22 12.44
C CYS A 28 -4.01 1.88 11.75
N LEU A 29 -3.36 2.85 11.09
CA LEU A 29 -2.07 2.70 10.42
C LEU A 29 -0.93 3.45 11.13
N GLN A 30 -1.21 4.06 12.29
CA GLN A 30 -0.21 4.73 13.09
C GLN A 30 0.58 3.71 13.92
N GLY A 31 1.90 3.64 13.70
CA GLY A 31 2.79 2.65 14.31
C GLY A 31 2.93 1.37 13.47
N THR A 32 3.50 0.32 14.05
CA THR A 32 3.83 -0.94 13.33
C THR A 32 2.82 -2.06 13.56
N THR A 33 2.07 -2.03 14.67
CA THR A 33 1.08 -3.06 14.98
C THR A 33 -0.22 -2.77 14.26
N VAL A 34 -0.60 -3.65 13.34
CA VAL A 34 -1.86 -3.56 12.59
C VAL A 34 -2.81 -4.66 13.07
N ARG A 35 -4.07 -4.28 13.33
CA ARG A 35 -5.16 -5.20 13.68
C ARG A 35 -6.12 -5.30 12.51
N VAL A 36 -6.47 -6.53 12.12
CA VAL A 36 -7.36 -6.80 10.98
C VAL A 36 -8.51 -7.71 11.41
N GLU A 37 -9.72 -7.34 11.02
CA GLU A 37 -10.91 -8.20 11.04
C GLU A 37 -11.31 -8.55 9.62
N TYR A 38 -11.83 -9.76 9.42
CA TYR A 38 -12.30 -10.23 8.12
C TYR A 38 -13.83 -10.25 8.10
N GLY A 39 -14.42 -9.55 7.13
CA GLY A 39 -15.86 -9.48 6.92
C GLY A 39 -16.34 -10.42 5.80
N ASP A 40 -17.39 -9.99 5.12
CA ASP A 40 -18.05 -10.76 4.06
C ASP A 40 -17.11 -11.08 2.88
N ALA A 41 -17.44 -12.15 2.15
CA ALA A 41 -16.75 -12.54 0.94
C ALA A 41 -16.90 -11.49 -0.17
N ALA A 42 -15.79 -11.10 -0.80
CA ALA A 42 -15.81 -10.24 -1.98
C ALA A 42 -16.20 -11.06 -3.22
N VAL A 43 -17.42 -10.83 -3.71
CA VAL A 43 -18.01 -11.54 -4.86
C VAL A 43 -18.19 -10.60 -6.06
N ALA A 44 -18.48 -11.17 -7.23
CA ALA A 44 -18.76 -10.39 -8.43
C ALA A 44 -19.95 -9.44 -8.20
N ALA A 45 -19.83 -8.19 -8.65
CA ALA A 45 -20.90 -7.20 -8.56
C ALA A 45 -22.12 -7.58 -9.42
N ASP A 46 -21.90 -8.25 -10.55
CA ASP A 46 -22.95 -8.81 -11.40
C ASP A 46 -23.06 -10.34 -11.18
N PRO A 47 -24.20 -10.83 -10.66
CA PRO A 47 -24.44 -12.25 -10.47
C PRO A 47 -24.32 -13.09 -11.75
N ALA A 48 -24.64 -12.53 -12.92
CA ALA A 48 -24.57 -13.27 -14.19
C ALA A 48 -23.12 -13.68 -14.52
N GLY A 49 -22.14 -12.87 -14.13
CA GLY A 49 -20.72 -13.14 -14.34
C GLY A 49 -20.07 -14.00 -13.25
N ALA A 50 -20.75 -14.25 -12.14
CA ALA A 50 -20.15 -14.87 -10.95
C ALA A 50 -19.53 -16.24 -11.23
N HIS A 51 -20.20 -17.09 -12.01
CA HIS A 51 -19.68 -18.42 -12.37
C HIS A 51 -18.40 -18.33 -13.19
N VAL A 52 -18.37 -17.45 -14.21
CA VAL A 52 -17.20 -17.27 -15.08
C VAL A 52 -16.03 -16.70 -14.31
N ILE A 53 -16.27 -15.65 -13.51
CA ILE A 53 -15.23 -15.01 -12.70
C ILE A 53 -14.67 -15.99 -11.67
N GLY A 54 -15.53 -16.73 -10.96
CA GLY A 54 -15.10 -17.75 -10.00
C GLY A 54 -14.26 -18.85 -10.64
N HIS A 55 -14.61 -19.28 -11.85
CA HIS A 55 -13.82 -20.27 -12.60
C HIS A 55 -12.46 -19.73 -13.07
N VAL A 56 -12.39 -18.47 -13.50
CA VAL A 56 -11.14 -17.84 -13.96
C VAL A 56 -10.20 -17.50 -12.80
N PHE A 57 -10.74 -17.19 -11.62
CA PHE A 57 -9.99 -16.77 -10.43
C PHE A 57 -10.19 -17.72 -9.23
N PRO A 58 -9.88 -19.02 -9.36
CA PRO A 58 -10.24 -20.04 -8.37
C PRO A 58 -9.55 -19.85 -7.01
N HIS A 59 -8.44 -19.10 -6.96
CA HIS A 59 -7.66 -18.88 -5.74
C HIS A 59 -7.94 -17.55 -5.05
N THR A 60 -8.67 -16.64 -5.70
CA THR A 60 -8.89 -15.28 -5.19
C THR A 60 -10.36 -14.87 -5.14
N TYR A 61 -11.25 -15.56 -5.87
CA TYR A 61 -12.69 -15.30 -5.80
C TYR A 61 -13.24 -15.62 -4.40
N GLY A 62 -14.06 -14.71 -3.85
CA GLY A 62 -14.67 -14.89 -2.53
C GLY A 62 -13.74 -14.67 -1.34
N GLN A 63 -12.53 -14.12 -1.55
CA GLN A 63 -11.68 -13.71 -0.42
C GLN A 63 -12.39 -12.65 0.45
N PRO A 64 -12.22 -12.71 1.78
CA PRO A 64 -12.97 -11.83 2.69
C PRO A 64 -12.47 -10.39 2.61
N LEU A 65 -13.38 -9.44 2.84
CA LEU A 65 -13.04 -8.03 3.04
C LEU A 65 -12.20 -7.85 4.30
N ALA A 66 -11.12 -7.09 4.21
CA ALA A 66 -10.24 -6.78 5.35
C ALA A 66 -10.57 -5.40 5.93
N HIS A 67 -10.85 -5.35 7.23
CA HIS A 67 -11.11 -4.12 7.98
C HIS A 67 -9.98 -3.85 8.95
N PHE A 68 -9.34 -2.69 8.81
CA PHE A 68 -8.29 -2.25 9.73
C PHE A 68 -8.88 -1.61 10.98
N LEU A 69 -8.58 -2.20 12.13
CA LEU A 69 -9.11 -1.74 13.41
C LEU A 69 -8.16 -0.75 14.08
N ARG A 70 -8.72 0.16 14.88
CA ARG A 70 -7.91 1.01 15.76
C ARG A 70 -7.15 0.14 16.77
N LYS A 71 -6.00 0.64 17.24
CA LYS A 71 -5.16 -0.07 18.21
C LYS A 71 -5.90 -0.49 19.50
N THR A 72 -6.89 0.29 19.92
CA THR A 72 -7.70 0.08 21.12
C THR A 72 -8.95 -0.80 20.91
N ALA A 73 -9.26 -1.19 19.68
CA ALA A 73 -10.41 -2.03 19.41
C ALA A 73 -10.19 -3.44 19.98
N VAL A 74 -11.16 -3.92 20.76
CA VAL A 74 -11.18 -5.28 21.31
C VAL A 74 -12.23 -6.05 20.51
N VAL A 75 -11.77 -6.82 19.54
CA VAL A 75 -12.60 -7.71 18.73
C VAL A 75 -12.05 -9.13 18.92
N PRO A 76 -12.88 -10.12 19.31
CA PRO A 76 -12.43 -11.46 19.69
C PRO A 76 -11.56 -12.16 18.64
N ASP A 77 -11.88 -11.97 17.35
CA ASP A 77 -11.23 -12.67 16.23
C ASP A 77 -10.28 -11.79 15.42
N ALA A 78 -9.91 -10.61 15.94
CA ALA A 78 -8.99 -9.72 15.24
C ALA A 78 -7.57 -10.31 15.18
N LYS A 79 -7.04 -10.44 13.97
CA LYS A 79 -5.66 -10.84 13.75
C LYS A 79 -4.73 -9.66 14.01
N VAL A 80 -3.76 -9.86 14.91
CA VAL A 80 -2.71 -8.88 15.19
C VAL A 80 -1.45 -9.25 14.41
N ILE A 81 -1.02 -8.36 13.51
CA ILE A 81 0.23 -8.52 12.79
C ILE A 81 1.34 -7.88 13.64
N SER A 82 2.24 -8.70 14.14
CA SER A 82 3.38 -8.29 14.98
C SER A 82 4.74 -8.70 14.41
N GLU A 83 4.75 -9.67 13.50
CA GLU A 83 5.95 -10.12 12.82
C GLU A 83 6.21 -9.28 11.57
N HIS A 84 7.46 -8.82 11.47
CA HIS A 84 7.91 -7.96 10.38
C HIS A 84 9.23 -8.48 9.79
N PRO A 85 9.20 -9.61 9.06
CA PRO A 85 10.40 -10.09 8.38
C PRO A 85 10.89 -9.08 7.34
N ALA A 86 12.16 -9.15 6.97
CA ALA A 86 12.71 -8.30 5.92
C ALA A 86 12.05 -8.67 4.59
N VAL A 87 11.47 -7.68 3.90
CA VAL A 87 10.77 -7.90 2.63
C VAL A 87 11.41 -7.10 1.49
N ARG A 88 11.23 -7.59 0.26
CA ARG A 88 11.56 -6.85 -0.96
C ARG A 88 10.25 -6.57 -1.68
N VAL A 89 9.90 -5.29 -1.81
CA VAL A 89 8.66 -4.86 -2.45
C VAL A 89 8.99 -4.21 -3.78
N GLY A 90 8.33 -4.68 -4.84
CA GLY A 90 8.37 -4.08 -6.17
C GLY A 90 7.24 -3.09 -6.35
N ILE A 91 7.52 -1.94 -6.96
CA ILE A 91 6.50 -0.95 -7.33
C ILE A 91 6.67 -0.53 -8.79
N VAL A 92 5.55 -0.39 -9.49
CA VAL A 92 5.47 0.08 -10.88
C VAL A 92 4.30 1.05 -11.01
N PHE A 93 4.47 2.10 -11.82
CA PHE A 93 3.35 2.97 -12.21
C PHE A 93 2.78 2.48 -13.53
N CYS A 94 1.47 2.23 -13.56
CA CYS A 94 0.75 1.81 -14.76
C CYS A 94 -0.13 2.95 -15.27
N GLY A 95 -0.03 3.26 -16.56
CA GLY A 95 -0.89 4.26 -17.23
C GLY A 95 -0.36 5.69 -17.13
N ARG A 96 -1.27 6.67 -17.15
CA ARG A 96 -0.92 8.09 -17.20
C ARG A 96 -0.48 8.60 -15.83
N GLN A 97 0.40 9.60 -15.83
CA GLN A 97 0.82 10.31 -14.63
C GLN A 97 -0.38 10.93 -13.89
N SER A 98 -0.36 10.85 -12.56
CA SER A 98 -1.36 11.47 -11.69
C SER A 98 -0.67 12.10 -10.46
N PRO A 99 -1.10 13.30 -10.02
CA PRO A 99 -0.62 13.90 -8.78
C PRO A 99 -0.78 12.95 -7.58
N GLY A 100 0.25 12.82 -6.76
CA GLY A 100 0.25 11.97 -5.56
C GLY A 100 0.91 10.61 -5.74
N GLY A 101 1.30 10.20 -6.95
CA GLY A 101 2.02 8.92 -7.15
C GLY A 101 3.28 8.78 -6.29
N HIS A 102 4.07 9.85 -6.15
CA HIS A 102 5.23 9.84 -5.26
C HIS A 102 4.88 9.80 -3.76
N ASN A 103 3.70 10.26 -3.34
CA ASN A 103 3.24 10.09 -1.96
C ASN A 103 2.93 8.61 -1.66
N VAL A 104 2.47 7.84 -2.65
CA VAL A 104 2.31 6.38 -2.51
C VAL A 104 3.66 5.70 -2.33
N VAL A 105 4.66 6.07 -3.12
CA VAL A 105 6.04 5.57 -2.99
C VAL A 105 6.60 5.90 -1.60
N TRP A 106 6.45 7.16 -1.17
CA TRP A 106 6.88 7.62 0.16
C TRP A 106 6.21 6.81 1.28
N GLY A 107 4.88 6.68 1.27
CA GLY A 107 4.15 5.96 2.31
C GLY A 107 4.52 4.48 2.38
N LEU A 108 4.71 3.83 1.22
CA LEU A 108 5.17 2.45 1.16
C LEU A 108 6.59 2.29 1.70
N TYR A 109 7.50 3.20 1.32
CA TYR A 109 8.88 3.20 1.81
C TYR A 109 8.94 3.36 3.34
N GLU A 110 8.25 4.37 3.88
CA GLU A 110 8.20 4.63 5.31
C GLU A 110 7.63 3.42 6.07
N ALA A 111 6.52 2.83 5.58
CA ALA A 111 5.89 1.68 6.23
C ALA A 111 6.81 0.45 6.28
N ILE A 112 7.44 0.06 5.17
CA ILE A 112 8.30 -1.14 5.16
C ILE A 112 9.57 -0.93 5.98
N LYS A 113 10.09 0.30 6.06
CA LYS A 113 11.27 0.64 6.88
C LYS A 113 10.94 0.70 8.36
N ALA A 114 9.78 1.24 8.73
CA ALA A 114 9.28 1.21 10.09
C ALA A 114 9.08 -0.22 10.60
N HIS A 115 8.60 -1.12 9.73
CA HIS A 115 8.47 -2.54 10.04
C HIS A 115 9.82 -3.27 10.16
N ASN A 116 10.71 -3.09 9.18
CA ASN A 116 12.04 -3.70 9.18
C ASN A 116 13.04 -2.91 8.33
N GLN A 117 14.11 -2.40 8.94
CA GLN A 117 15.11 -1.58 8.27
C GLN A 117 15.86 -2.29 7.13
N ASN A 118 15.93 -3.64 7.18
CA ASN A 118 16.55 -4.45 6.13
C ASN A 118 15.66 -4.63 4.89
N SER A 119 14.39 -4.21 4.95
CA SER A 119 13.48 -4.24 3.80
C SER A 119 13.95 -3.32 2.68
N LYS A 120 13.59 -3.66 1.43
CA LYS A 120 13.96 -2.91 0.23
C LYS A 120 12.74 -2.59 -0.63
N LEU A 121 12.64 -1.35 -1.10
CA LEU A 121 11.69 -0.93 -2.13
C LEU A 121 12.41 -0.85 -3.48
N ILE A 122 11.84 -1.46 -4.50
CA ILE A 122 12.41 -1.56 -5.85
C ILE A 122 11.42 -0.94 -6.84
N GLY A 123 11.79 0.17 -7.47
CA GLY A 123 10.99 0.81 -8.51
C GLY A 123 11.32 0.22 -9.89
N PHE A 124 10.32 -0.30 -10.59
CA PHE A 124 10.45 -0.70 -11.98
C PHE A 124 10.18 0.50 -12.89
N LEU A 125 11.09 0.74 -13.82
CA LEU A 125 10.94 1.79 -14.82
C LEU A 125 9.99 1.28 -15.93
N GLY A 126 9.05 2.14 -16.32
CA GLY A 126 8.25 1.91 -17.52
C GLY A 126 9.07 2.18 -18.78
N GLU A 127 8.64 1.58 -19.90
CA GLU A 127 9.12 1.90 -21.24
C GLU A 127 8.34 3.06 -21.87
#